data_AF-A0A937Y1M2-F1
#
_entry.id   AF-A0A937Y1M2-F1
#
_cell.length_a   1.000
_cell.length_b   1.000
_cell.length_c   1.000
_cell.angle_alpha   90.00
_cell.angle_beta   90.00
_cell.angle_gamma   90.00
#
_symmetry.space_group_name_H-M   'P 1'
#
loop_
_entity.id
_entity.type
_entity.pdbx_description
1 polymer ?
#
loop_
_entity_poly.entity_id
_entity_poly.type
_entity_poly.pdbx_seq_one_letter_code
_entity_poly.pdbx_strand_id
1 'polypeptide(L)'
;MEREQTLKVLNALANGIHPATGEKFSADSPYQHPDTVRALFEALRLVEGARVPDRGLEQPVSGSGSRWSPEEEQRLASAFDGGRTVEELVRVHNRSRAAIEARLVKLGKLDPSAVTVPLRYPPKPPASGETQRAR
;
A
#
# COMPACT_ATOMS: atom_id res chain seq x y z
N MET A 1 -7.05 -31.47 -10.44
CA MET A 1 -6.56 -30.55 -11.49
C MET A 1 -5.22 -29.99 -11.05
N GLU A 2 -4.27 -29.81 -11.95
CA GLU A 2 -2.99 -29.16 -11.66
C GLU A 2 -3.14 -27.64 -11.49
N ARG A 3 -2.30 -27.04 -10.64
CA ARG A 3 -2.31 -25.59 -10.34
C ARG A 3 -2.22 -24.74 -11.61
N GLU A 4 -1.36 -25.12 -12.55
CA GLU A 4 -1.21 -24.42 -13.82
C GLU A 4 -2.48 -24.46 -14.68
N GLN A 5 -3.23 -25.57 -14.62
CA GLN A 5 -4.50 -25.70 -15.32
C GLN A 5 -5.58 -24.83 -14.66
N THR A 6 -5.60 -24.76 -13.32
CA THR A 6 -6.49 -23.86 -12.58
C THR A 6 -6.25 -22.39 -12.95
N LEU A 7 -4.99 -21.96 -13.03
CA LEU A 7 -4.64 -20.59 -13.42
C LEU A 7 -5.06 -20.28 -14.87
N LYS A 8 -4.83 -21.21 -15.81
CA LYS A 8 -5.27 -21.04 -17.21
C LYS A 8 -6.78 -20.86 -17.32
N VAL A 9 -7.55 -21.69 -16.61
CA VAL A 9 -9.03 -21.63 -16.63
C VAL A 9 -9.52 -20.32 -16.03
N LEU A 10 -9.01 -19.93 -14.85
CA LEU A 10 -9.41 -18.68 -14.19
C LEU A 10 -9.05 -17.45 -15.03
N ASN A 11 -7.88 -17.45 -15.68
CA ASN A 11 -7.47 -16.35 -16.55
C ASN A 11 -8.36 -16.27 -17.81
N ALA A 12 -8.70 -17.39 -18.42
CA ALA A 12 -9.63 -17.39 -19.56
C ALA A 12 -10.99 -16.81 -19.15
N LEU A 13 -11.56 -17.28 -18.03
CA LEU A 13 -12.85 -16.79 -17.53
C LEU A 13 -12.81 -15.30 -17.17
N ALA A 14 -11.75 -14.81 -16.53
CA ALA A 14 -11.58 -13.40 -16.17
C ALA A 14 -11.50 -12.48 -17.40
N ASN A 15 -10.95 -12.99 -18.51
CA ASN A 15 -10.89 -12.29 -19.79
C ASN A 15 -12.17 -12.46 -20.63
N GLY A 16 -13.19 -13.14 -20.11
CA GLY A 16 -14.41 -13.38 -20.85
C GLY A 16 -14.26 -14.43 -21.94
N ILE A 17 -13.34 -15.38 -21.78
CA ILE A 17 -13.05 -16.40 -22.77
C ILE A 17 -13.47 -17.76 -22.21
N HIS A 18 -14.19 -18.53 -23.01
CA HIS A 18 -14.57 -19.89 -22.67
C HIS A 18 -13.32 -20.79 -22.66
N PRO A 19 -12.95 -21.40 -21.52
CA PRO A 19 -11.66 -22.06 -21.35
C PRO A 19 -11.46 -23.31 -22.20
N ALA A 20 -12.54 -23.94 -22.68
CA ALA A 20 -12.48 -25.15 -23.50
C ALA A 20 -12.61 -24.89 -25.01
N THR A 21 -13.24 -23.78 -25.42
CA THR A 21 -13.50 -23.49 -26.85
C THR A 21 -12.72 -22.26 -27.35
N GLY A 22 -12.22 -21.41 -26.44
CA GLY A 22 -11.54 -20.17 -26.79
C GLY A 22 -12.47 -19.05 -27.28
N GLU A 23 -13.78 -19.28 -27.25
CA GLU A 23 -14.75 -18.28 -27.69
C GLU A 23 -14.94 -17.18 -26.66
N LYS A 24 -15.17 -15.96 -27.13
CA LYS A 24 -15.50 -14.83 -26.25
C LYS A 24 -16.95 -14.94 -25.81
N PHE A 25 -17.19 -14.81 -24.51
CA PHE A 25 -18.52 -14.65 -23.97
C PHE A 25 -19.16 -13.36 -24.49
N SER A 26 -20.48 -13.40 -24.72
CA SER A 26 -21.27 -12.21 -25.03
C SER A 26 -21.21 -11.21 -23.87
N ALA A 27 -21.43 -9.93 -24.17
CA ALA A 27 -21.40 -8.86 -23.17
C ALA A 27 -22.44 -9.02 -22.04
N ASP A 28 -23.52 -9.78 -22.30
CA ASP A 28 -24.57 -10.10 -21.32
C ASP A 28 -24.21 -11.29 -20.41
N SER A 29 -23.06 -11.93 -20.64
CA SER A 29 -22.64 -13.10 -19.87
C SER A 29 -22.29 -12.71 -18.43
N PRO A 30 -22.65 -13.53 -17.43
CA PRO A 30 -22.31 -13.29 -16.03
C PRO A 30 -20.79 -13.23 -15.78
N TYR A 31 -19.97 -13.81 -16.69
CA TYR A 31 -18.52 -13.74 -16.66
C TYR A 31 -17.95 -12.39 -17.14
N GLN A 32 -18.78 -11.53 -17.73
CA GLN A 32 -18.43 -10.15 -18.11
C GLN A 32 -18.92 -9.13 -17.08
N HIS A 33 -19.66 -9.57 -16.05
CA HIS A 33 -20.08 -8.69 -14.98
C HIS A 33 -18.86 -8.19 -14.18
N PRO A 34 -18.78 -6.88 -13.86
CA PRO A 34 -17.61 -6.29 -13.20
C PRO A 34 -17.26 -6.99 -11.88
N ASP A 35 -18.24 -7.34 -11.05
CA ASP A 35 -17.99 -8.07 -9.80
C ASP A 35 -17.43 -9.48 -10.02
N THR A 36 -17.91 -10.19 -11.05
CA THR A 36 -17.43 -11.53 -11.40
C THR A 36 -15.99 -11.49 -11.88
N VAL A 37 -15.66 -10.51 -12.74
CA VAL A 37 -14.28 -10.30 -13.22
C VAL A 37 -13.34 -10.00 -12.04
N ARG A 38 -13.76 -9.12 -11.12
CA ARG A 38 -12.99 -8.81 -9.90
C ARG A 38 -12.77 -10.04 -9.01
N ALA A 39 -13.82 -10.82 -8.77
CA ALA A 39 -13.73 -12.05 -7.98
C ALA A 39 -12.77 -13.08 -8.60
N LEU A 40 -12.77 -13.22 -9.93
CA LEU A 40 -11.88 -14.12 -10.65
C LEU A 40 -10.40 -13.67 -10.59
N PHE A 41 -10.14 -12.36 -10.69
CA PHE A 41 -8.79 -11.81 -10.53
C PHE A 41 -8.26 -11.97 -9.09
N GLU A 42 -9.11 -11.82 -8.08
CA GLU A 42 -8.74 -12.11 -6.69
C GLU A 42 -8.43 -13.61 -6.49
N ALA A 43 -9.24 -14.50 -7.07
CA ALA A 43 -8.97 -15.93 -7.03
C ALA A 43 -7.64 -16.30 -7.70
N LEU A 44 -7.31 -15.69 -8.85
CA LEU A 44 -6.01 -15.86 -9.50
C LEU A 44 -4.86 -15.49 -8.57
N ARG A 45 -4.94 -14.32 -7.93
CA ARG A 45 -3.93 -13.84 -6.99
C ARG A 45 -3.74 -14.74 -5.78
N LEU A 46 -4.81 -15.34 -5.26
CA LEU A 46 -4.73 -16.31 -4.17
C LEU A 46 -4.04 -17.60 -4.59
N VAL A 47 -4.32 -18.09 -5.81
CA VAL A 47 -3.72 -19.32 -6.34
C VAL A 47 -2.26 -19.11 -6.73
N GLU A 48 -1.90 -17.94 -7.29
CA GLU A 48 -0.51 -17.53 -7.56
C GLU A 48 0.27 -17.24 -6.27
N GLY A 49 -0.39 -16.55 -5.32
CA GLY A 49 0.14 -16.14 -4.02
C GLY A 49 0.37 -17.29 -3.04
N ALA A 50 -0.16 -18.50 -3.31
CA ALA A 50 0.09 -19.71 -2.54
C ALA A 50 1.56 -20.25 -2.64
N ARG A 51 2.53 -19.37 -2.92
CA ARG A 51 3.97 -19.60 -2.74
C ARG A 51 4.69 -18.49 -1.96
N VAL A 52 3.95 -17.56 -1.34
CA VAL A 52 4.51 -16.55 -0.43
C VAL A 52 3.80 -16.68 0.91
N PRO A 53 4.51 -16.87 2.04
CA PRO A 53 3.86 -16.92 3.34
C PRO A 53 3.29 -15.53 3.65
N ASP A 54 2.06 -15.52 4.17
CA ASP A 54 1.43 -14.44 4.91
C ASP A 54 1.88 -13.02 4.50
N ARG A 55 1.23 -12.43 3.49
CA ARG A 55 1.22 -10.97 3.35
C ARG A 55 -0.21 -10.52 3.25
N GLY A 56 -0.59 -9.78 4.27
CA GLY A 56 -1.94 -9.34 4.54
C GLY A 56 -2.63 -8.70 3.36
N LEU A 57 -3.95 -8.76 3.45
CA LEU A 57 -4.94 -7.99 2.71
C LEU A 57 -4.65 -6.48 2.88
N GLU A 58 -3.58 -5.98 2.26
CA GLU A 58 -3.29 -4.56 2.19
C GLU A 58 -3.77 -4.08 0.82
N GLN A 59 -4.95 -3.47 0.89
CA GLN A 59 -5.63 -2.73 -0.17
C GLN A 59 -4.67 -1.81 -0.95
N PRO A 60 -4.99 -1.49 -2.22
CA PRO A 60 -4.07 -0.78 -3.10
C PRO A 60 -3.99 0.70 -2.72
N VAL A 61 -2.94 1.13 -2.03
CA VAL A 61 -2.72 2.58 -1.80
C VAL A 61 -1.24 2.99 -1.83
N SER A 62 -0.58 2.72 -2.94
CA SER A 62 0.76 3.26 -3.20
C SER A 62 0.82 3.98 -4.54
N GLY A 63 -0.07 4.98 -4.67
CA GLY A 63 0.09 6.11 -5.56
C GLY A 63 0.28 7.38 -4.75
N SER A 64 1.28 8.19 -5.14
CA SER A 64 1.53 9.56 -4.67
C SER A 64 0.20 10.31 -4.40
N GLY A 65 -0.09 10.62 -3.14
CA GLY A 65 -1.31 11.34 -2.72
C GLY A 65 -2.34 10.54 -1.90
N SER A 66 -2.16 9.24 -1.65
CA SER A 66 -3.07 8.48 -0.79
C SER A 66 -3.03 8.95 0.68
N ARG A 67 -4.21 9.11 1.29
CA ARG A 67 -4.39 9.48 2.70
C ARG A 67 -3.77 8.38 3.59
N TRP A 68 -3.00 8.80 4.60
CA TRP A 68 -2.46 7.89 5.62
C TRP A 68 -3.61 7.32 6.45
N SER A 69 -3.69 5.99 6.53
CA SER A 69 -4.61 5.31 7.44
C SER A 69 -4.04 5.32 8.86
N PRO A 70 -4.89 5.37 9.91
CA PRO A 70 -4.42 5.37 11.29
C PRO A 70 -3.61 4.11 11.64
N GLU A 71 -3.94 2.96 11.03
CA GLU A 71 -3.19 1.71 11.20
C GLU A 71 -1.80 1.79 10.55
N GLU A 72 -1.70 2.37 9.35
CA GLU A 72 -0.44 2.56 8.63
C GLU A 72 0.48 3.54 9.39
N GLU A 73 -0.09 4.58 9.98
CA GLU A 73 0.60 5.50 10.87
C GLU A 73 1.10 4.84 12.15
N GLN A 74 0.26 4.01 12.78
CA GLN A 74 0.65 3.30 13.99
C GLN A 74 1.82 2.34 13.72
N ARG A 75 1.77 1.63 12.59
CA ARG A 75 2.88 0.76 12.15
C ARG A 75 4.16 1.56 11.89
N LEU A 76 4.04 2.72 11.23
CA LEU A 76 5.18 3.60 10.99
C LEU A 76 5.80 4.09 12.30
N ALA A 77 4.97 4.58 13.23
CA ALA A 77 5.41 5.08 14.52
C ALA A 77 6.11 3.98 15.33
N SER A 78 5.47 2.80 15.47
CA SER A 78 6.03 1.67 16.20
C SER A 78 7.32 1.14 15.58
N ALA A 79 7.43 1.12 14.25
CA ALA A 79 8.65 0.70 13.57
C ALA A 79 9.80 1.70 13.78
N PHE A 80 9.50 3.00 13.77
CA PHE A 80 10.48 4.04 14.06
C PHE A 80 10.91 4.03 15.54
N ASP A 81 9.96 3.90 16.47
CA ASP A 81 10.25 3.72 17.90
C ASP A 81 11.08 2.45 18.17
N GLY A 82 10.89 1.41 17.36
CA GLY A 82 11.71 0.19 17.35
C GLY A 82 13.12 0.37 16.77
N GLY A 83 13.52 1.58 16.40
CA GLY A 83 14.86 1.90 15.91
C GLY A 83 15.09 1.63 14.42
N ARG A 84 14.03 1.36 13.64
CA ARG A 84 14.19 1.16 12.19
C ARG A 84 14.56 2.45 11.48
N THR A 85 15.41 2.31 10.45
CA THR A 85 15.86 3.46 9.66
C THR A 85 14.77 3.92 8.68
N VAL A 86 14.82 5.19 8.27
CA VAL A 86 13.89 5.76 7.28
C VAL A 86 13.91 4.97 5.96
N GLU A 87 15.06 4.43 5.56
CA GLU A 87 15.18 3.62 4.33
C GLU A 87 14.45 2.28 4.43
N GLU A 88 14.47 1.65 5.60
CA GLU A 88 13.69 0.43 5.84
C GLU A 88 12.20 0.74 5.86
N LEU A 89 11.79 1.86 6.46
CA LEU A 89 10.40 2.30 6.48
C LEU A 89 9.86 2.59 5.06
N VAL A 90 10.68 3.19 4.19
CA VAL A 90 10.37 3.37 2.76
C VAL A 90 10.06 2.04 2.08
N ARG A 91 10.89 1.01 2.34
CA ARG A 91 10.71 -0.33 1.75
C ARG A 91 9.48 -1.04 2.32
N VAL A 92 9.28 -0.98 3.64
CA VAL A 92 8.18 -1.64 4.34
C VAL A 92 6.83 -1.04 3.95
N HIS A 93 6.73 0.29 3.93
CA HIS A 93 5.48 0.98 3.61
C HIS A 93 5.28 1.25 2.12
N ASN A 94 6.27 0.96 1.27
CA ASN A 94 6.24 1.22 -0.17
C ASN A 94 5.89 2.67 -0.52
N ARG A 95 6.37 3.62 0.28
CA ARG A 95 6.12 5.07 0.16
C ARG A 95 7.43 5.80 -0.05
N SER A 96 7.40 6.91 -0.78
CA SER A 96 8.58 7.75 -1.01
C SER A 96 9.19 8.22 0.31
N ARG A 97 10.52 8.36 0.35
CA ARG A 97 11.27 8.87 1.51
C ARG A 97 10.66 10.15 2.08
N ALA A 98 10.34 11.11 1.22
CA ALA A 98 9.71 12.36 1.60
C ALA A 98 8.36 12.20 2.29
N ALA A 99 7.57 11.18 1.91
CA ALA A 99 6.27 10.91 2.53
C ALA A 99 6.45 10.31 3.93
N ILE A 100 7.42 9.40 4.09
CA ILE A 100 7.81 8.82 5.40
C ILE A 100 8.29 9.92 6.33
N GLU A 101 9.28 10.72 5.89
CA GLU A 101 9.87 11.81 6.66
C GLU A 101 8.80 12.84 7.08
N ALA A 102 7.95 13.27 6.15
CA ALA A 102 6.86 14.20 6.46
C ALA A 102 5.88 13.64 7.51
N ARG A 103 5.61 12.33 7.47
CA ARG A 103 4.71 11.72 8.45
C ARG A 103 5.36 11.56 9.82
N LEU A 104 6.62 11.16 9.87
CA LEU A 104 7.38 11.09 11.13
C LEU A 104 7.48 12.46 11.80
N VAL A 105 7.68 13.52 11.01
CA VAL A 105 7.65 14.90 11.50
C VAL A 105 6.28 15.29 12.03
N LYS A 106 5.20 14.94 11.31
CA LYS A 106 3.82 15.19 11.78
C LYS A 106 3.46 14.41 13.04
N LEU A 107 4.03 13.23 13.23
CA LEU A 107 3.91 12.41 14.43
C LEU A 107 4.80 12.89 15.59
N GLY A 108 5.65 13.91 15.37
CA GLY A 108 6.59 14.42 16.36
C GLY A 108 7.75 13.46 16.68
N LYS A 109 8.00 12.46 15.81
CA LYS A 109 9.05 11.46 15.98
C LYS A 109 10.37 11.86 15.32
N LEU A 110 10.33 12.80 14.37
CA LEU A 110 11.49 13.30 13.65
C LEU A 110 11.45 14.82 13.62
N ASP A 111 12.60 15.47 13.83
CA ASP A 111 12.70 16.92 13.67
C ASP A 111 12.63 17.33 12.20
N PRO A 112 11.94 18.45 11.87
CA PRO A 112 11.86 18.96 10.51
C PRO A 112 13.21 19.45 9.97
N SER A 113 14.22 19.62 10.82
CA SER A 113 15.60 19.93 10.44
C SER A 113 16.42 18.68 10.07
N ALA A 114 15.97 17.48 10.46
CA ALA A 114 16.65 16.21 10.20
C ALA A 114 16.18 15.52 8.90
N VAL A 115 15.20 16.11 8.20
CA VAL A 115 14.70 15.57 6.91
C VAL A 115 15.71 15.80 5.79
N THR A 116 15.94 14.76 4.98
CA THR A 116 16.80 14.87 3.79
C THR A 116 16.09 15.54 2.63
N VAL A 117 14.77 15.37 2.52
CA VAL A 117 13.98 15.99 1.45
C VAL A 117 13.25 17.22 1.99
N PRO A 118 13.32 18.38 1.30
CA PRO A 118 12.59 19.57 1.73
C PRO A 118 11.09 19.27 1.78
N LEU A 119 10.52 19.43 2.98
CA LEU A 119 9.09 19.24 3.20
C LEU A 119 8.32 20.28 2.39
N ARG A 120 7.39 19.81 1.54
CA ARG A 120 6.49 20.70 0.78
C ARG A 120 5.61 21.55 1.70
N TYR A 121 5.40 21.10 2.95
CA TYR A 121 4.78 21.87 4.02
C TYR A 121 5.57 21.62 5.32
N PRO A 122 6.54 22.49 5.67
CA PRO A 122 7.23 22.36 6.94
C PRO A 122 6.22 22.57 8.09
N PRO A 123 6.29 21.78 9.17
CA PRO A 123 5.48 22.07 10.35
C PRO A 123 5.80 23.48 10.84
N LYS A 124 4.79 24.20 11.32
CA LYS A 124 5.00 25.50 11.97
C LYS A 124 6.03 25.29 13.08
N PRO A 125 7.15 26.05 13.11
CA PRO A 125 8.12 25.93 14.20
C PRO A 125 7.37 26.10 15.52
N PRO A 126 7.75 25.35 16.58
CA PRO A 126 7.16 25.56 17.89
C PRO A 126 7.26 27.04 18.19
N ALA A 127 6.14 27.65 18.58
CA ALA A 127 6.12 29.06 18.94
C ALA A 127 7.23 29.25 19.97
N SER A 128 8.27 29.99 19.63
CA SER A 128 9.33 30.39 20.54
C SER A 128 8.69 31.23 21.64
N GLY A 129 8.14 30.55 22.64
CA GLY A 129 7.55 31.11 23.83
C GLY A 129 8.52 30.88 24.97
N GLU A 130 8.88 31.99 25.61
CA GLU A 130 9.47 32.02 26.95
C GLU A 130 11.00 31.81 27.00
N THR A 131 11.74 32.78 26.44
CA THR A 131 12.97 33.21 27.10
C THR A 131 12.59 33.72 28.48
N GLN A 132 12.74 32.82 29.45
CA GLN A 132 12.76 33.08 30.87
C GLN A 132 13.80 34.18 31.16
N ARG A 133 13.37 35.44 31.23
CA ARG A 133 14.15 36.50 31.87
C ARG A 133 13.89 36.44 33.37
N ALA A 134 14.61 35.55 34.02
CA ALA A 134 14.91 35.66 35.44
C ALA A 134 16.12 36.58 35.60
N ARG A 135 15.89 37.77 36.19
CA ARG A 135 16.74 38.58 37.07
C ARG A 135 16.51 40.07 36.87
#